data_AF-A0A969JEQ9-F1
#
_entry.id   AF-A0A969JEQ9-F1
#
_cell.length_a   1.000
_cell.length_b   1.000
_cell.length_c   1.000
_cell.angle_alpha   90.00
_cell.angle_beta   90.00
_cell.angle_gamma   90.00
#
_symmetry.space_group_name_H-M   'P 1'
#
loop_
_entity.id
_entity.type
_entity.pdbx_description
1 polymer ?
#
loop_
_entity_poly.entity_id
_entity_poly.type
_entity_poly.pdbx_seq_one_letter_code
_entity_poly.pdbx_strand_id
1 'polypeptide(L)'
;MFLDFLVSVVPRQYEANVREAVNDTTFLLSRYFGGIVLQMAFVATFLSIGLFVIGVSNAILVAVFAALIYIVPYFGPLMGCLFAFSVAISSNLNLDFYTQTVPILWNIVFLFGILQIANEWFIAPTIFSKRILAHPLEIFIITLIGA
;
A
#
# COMPACT_ATOMS: atom_id res chain seq x y z
N MET A 1 11.14 29.13 -2.69
CA MET A 1 10.45 29.66 -1.49
C MET A 1 10.82 28.89 -0.22
N PHE A 2 10.45 27.62 -0.04
CA PHE A 2 10.82 26.86 1.18
C PHE A 2 12.33 26.60 1.31
N LEU A 3 12.99 26.18 0.22
CA LEU A 3 14.44 25.94 0.18
C LEU A 3 15.24 27.21 0.51
N ASP A 4 14.85 28.33 -0.09
CA ASP A 4 15.56 29.61 0.09
C ASP A 4 15.40 30.14 1.53
N PHE A 5 14.24 29.91 2.15
CA PHE A 5 14.03 30.17 3.58
C PHE A 5 14.93 29.29 4.45
N LEU A 6 14.97 27.97 4.23
CA LEU A 6 15.83 27.06 5.00
C LEU A 6 17.32 27.45 4.90
N VAL A 7 17.79 27.76 3.70
CA VAL A 7 19.17 28.17 3.46
C VAL A 7 19.49 29.50 4.17
N SER A 8 18.54 30.43 4.28
CA SER A 8 18.74 31.73 4.95
C SER A 8 18.95 31.67 6.47
N VAL A 9 18.55 30.56 7.11
CA VAL A 9 18.63 30.36 8.57
C VAL A 9 19.89 29.57 8.96
N VAL A 10 20.60 29.01 7.98
CA VAL A 10 21.75 28.13 8.18
C VAL A 10 23.05 28.91 7.92
N PRO A 11 24.13 28.67 8.70
CA PRO A 11 25.43 29.33 8.46
C PRO A 11 25.96 29.07 7.04
N ARG A 12 26.57 30.08 6.41
CA ARG A 12 27.10 30.04 5.03
C ARG A 12 27.91 28.79 4.68
N GLN A 13 28.68 28.27 5.64
CA GLN A 13 29.50 27.06 5.47
C GLN A 13 28.72 25.77 5.23
N TYR A 14 27.42 25.74 5.54
CA TYR A 14 26.55 24.56 5.37
C TYR A 14 25.46 24.75 4.31
N GLU A 15 25.35 25.93 3.69
CA GLU A 15 24.30 26.23 2.69
C GLU A 15 24.31 25.24 1.52
N ALA A 16 25.50 24.89 1.01
CA ALA A 16 25.66 23.91 -0.07
C ALA A 16 25.14 22.53 0.33
N ASN A 17 25.53 22.04 1.52
CA ASN A 17 25.11 20.74 2.04
C ASN A 17 23.60 20.67 2.27
N VAL A 18 22.98 21.74 2.80
CA VAL A 18 21.53 21.79 3.00
C VAL A 18 20.79 21.79 1.67
N ARG A 19 21.27 22.55 0.68
CA ARG A 19 20.67 22.58 -0.65
C ARG A 19 20.75 21.23 -1.34
N GLU A 20 21.88 20.53 -1.23
CA GLU A 20 22.06 19.17 -1.75
C GLU A 20 21.12 18.18 -1.05
N ALA A 21 21.08 18.18 0.28
CA ALA A 21 20.21 17.28 1.06
C ALA A 21 18.72 17.45 0.74
N VAL A 22 18.23 18.69 0.57
CA VAL A 22 16.82 18.94 0.23
C VAL A 22 16.53 18.50 -1.22
N ASN A 23 17.44 18.73 -2.15
CA ASN A 23 17.30 18.26 -3.53
C ASN A 23 17.25 16.73 -3.58
N ASP A 24 18.15 16.05 -2.88
CA ASP A 24 18.16 14.59 -2.78
C ASP A 24 16.87 14.06 -2.16
N THR A 25 16.42 14.67 -1.06
CA THR A 25 15.15 14.31 -0.42
C THR A 25 13.97 14.47 -1.38
N THR A 26 13.92 15.57 -2.13
CA THR A 26 12.85 15.83 -3.10
C THR A 26 12.86 14.80 -4.23
N PHE A 27 14.06 14.44 -4.73
CA PHE A 27 14.22 13.41 -5.75
C PHE A 27 13.78 12.04 -5.25
N LEU A 28 14.21 11.64 -4.06
CA LEU A 28 13.83 10.38 -3.44
C LEU A 28 12.31 10.31 -3.19
N LEU A 29 11.73 11.39 -2.67
CA LEU A 29 10.29 11.47 -2.41
C LEU A 29 9.46 11.39 -3.70
N SER A 30 9.92 12.03 -4.77
CA SER A 30 9.27 11.96 -6.08
C SER A 30 9.28 10.53 -6.64
N ARG A 31 10.42 9.83 -6.54
CA ARG A 31 10.51 8.41 -6.95
C ARG A 31 9.62 7.52 -6.08
N TYR A 32 9.56 7.77 -4.78
CA TYR A 32 8.72 7.03 -3.84
C TYR A 32 7.23 7.15 -4.19
N PHE A 33 6.72 8.37 -4.40
CA PHE A 33 5.33 8.58 -4.78
C PHE A 33 4.99 7.95 -6.14
N GLY A 34 5.90 8.06 -7.13
CA GLY A 34 5.72 7.36 -8.40
C GLY A 34 5.62 5.84 -8.23
N GLY A 35 6.42 5.29 -7.33
CA GLY A 35 6.35 3.89 -6.91
C GLY A 35 4.99 3.50 -6.32
N ILE A 36 4.49 4.28 -5.36
CA ILE A 36 3.18 4.04 -4.74
C ILE A 36 2.07 3.99 -5.79
N VAL A 37 2.05 4.94 -6.73
CA VAL A 37 1.01 4.98 -7.76
C VAL A 37 1.05 3.71 -8.62
N LEU A 38 2.24 3.24 -9.00
CA LEU A 38 2.41 2.00 -9.74
C LEU A 38 1.95 0.77 -8.93
N GLN A 39 2.29 0.73 -7.64
CA GLN A 39 1.85 -0.33 -6.72
C GLN A 39 0.33 -0.36 -6.60
N MET A 40 -0.31 0.79 -6.42
CA MET A 40 -1.77 0.91 -6.34
C MET A 40 -2.44 0.44 -7.62
N ALA A 41 -1.91 0.80 -8.79
CA ALA A 41 -2.43 0.34 -10.08
C ALA A 41 -2.33 -1.19 -10.23
N PHE A 42 -1.22 -1.78 -9.80
CA PHE A 42 -1.04 -3.24 -9.77
C PHE A 42 -2.05 -3.91 -8.84
N VAL A 43 -2.16 -3.44 -7.59
CA VAL A 43 -3.11 -3.97 -6.58
C VAL A 43 -4.54 -3.89 -7.10
N ALA A 44 -4.95 -2.73 -7.62
CA ALA A 44 -6.31 -2.53 -8.16
C ALA A 44 -6.61 -3.50 -9.29
N THR A 45 -5.66 -3.69 -10.22
CA THR A 45 -5.85 -4.60 -11.37
C THR A 45 -5.90 -6.06 -10.93
N PHE A 46 -4.96 -6.48 -10.08
CA PHE A 46 -4.86 -7.85 -9.59
C PHE A 46 -6.10 -8.25 -8.78
N LEU A 47 -6.51 -7.41 -7.82
CA LEU A 47 -7.71 -7.68 -7.02
C LEU A 47 -8.99 -7.60 -7.85
N SER A 48 -9.09 -6.68 -8.82
CA SER A 48 -10.28 -6.59 -9.68
C SER A 48 -10.48 -7.90 -10.43
N ILE A 49 -9.41 -8.43 -11.04
CA ILE A 49 -9.47 -9.69 -11.79
C ILE A 49 -9.77 -10.86 -10.84
N GLY A 50 -9.04 -10.96 -9.72
CA GLY A 50 -9.22 -12.07 -8.78
C GLY A 50 -10.62 -12.11 -8.16
N LEU A 51 -11.13 -10.98 -7.69
CA LEU A 51 -12.47 -10.88 -7.10
C LEU A 51 -13.56 -11.11 -8.16
N PHE A 52 -13.34 -10.70 -9.40
CA PHE A 52 -14.26 -10.98 -10.50
C PHE A 52 -14.34 -12.49 -10.78
N VAL A 53 -13.19 -13.19 -10.81
CA VAL A 53 -13.15 -14.66 -11.00
C VAL A 53 -13.81 -15.40 -9.84
N ILE A 54 -13.66 -14.90 -8.60
CA ILE A 54 -14.34 -15.46 -7.41
C ILE A 54 -15.85 -15.20 -7.45
N GLY A 55 -16.32 -14.24 -8.25
CA GLY A 55 -17.74 -13.86 -8.35
C GLY A 55 -18.20 -12.88 -7.27
N VAL A 56 -17.28 -12.10 -6.68
CA VAL A 56 -17.65 -11.07 -5.70
C VAL A 56 -18.33 -9.90 -6.43
N SER A 57 -19.51 -9.51 -5.95
CA SER A 57 -20.23 -8.36 -6.49
C SER A 57 -19.42 -7.08 -6.33
N ASN A 58 -19.49 -6.18 -7.31
CA ASN A 58 -18.74 -4.92 -7.31
C ASN A 58 -17.22 -5.10 -7.13
N ALA A 59 -16.64 -6.17 -7.69
CA ALA A 59 -15.21 -6.50 -7.60
C ALA A 59 -14.26 -5.31 -7.84
N ILE A 60 -14.53 -4.49 -8.88
CA ILE A 60 -13.72 -3.31 -9.20
C ILE A 60 -13.77 -2.27 -8.09
N LEU A 61 -14.94 -2.02 -7.50
CA LEU A 61 -15.10 -1.05 -6.41
C LEU A 61 -14.29 -1.49 -5.19
N VAL A 62 -14.42 -2.78 -4.81
CA VAL A 62 -13.66 -3.37 -3.71
C VAL A 62 -12.15 -3.30 -3.97
N ALA A 63 -11.71 -3.62 -5.18
CA ALA A 63 -10.31 -3.61 -5.55
C ALA A 63 -9.70 -2.20 -5.57
N VAL A 64 -10.43 -1.20 -6.09
CA VAL A 64 -10.00 0.20 -6.06
C VAL A 64 -9.94 0.71 -4.62
N PHE A 65 -10.94 0.41 -3.80
CA PHE A 65 -10.92 0.76 -2.38
C PHE A 65 -9.72 0.13 -1.65
N ALA A 66 -9.48 -1.16 -1.85
CA ALA A 66 -8.33 -1.85 -1.30
C ALA A 66 -7.02 -1.19 -1.76
N ALA A 67 -6.88 -0.89 -3.06
CA ALA A 67 -5.71 -0.21 -3.60
C ALA A 67 -5.46 1.17 -2.98
N LEU A 68 -6.51 1.95 -2.70
CA LEU A 68 -6.38 3.25 -2.01
C LEU A 68 -5.83 3.08 -0.59
N ILE A 69 -6.29 2.08 0.16
CA ILE A 69 -5.81 1.84 1.53
C ILE A 69 -4.41 1.21 1.55
N TYR A 70 -4.00 0.54 0.48
CA TYR A 70 -2.65 -0.03 0.33
C TYR A 70 -1.50 1.00 0.42
N ILE A 71 -1.81 2.31 0.41
CA ILE A 71 -0.86 3.36 0.80
C ILE A 71 -0.33 3.19 2.23
N VAL A 72 -1.13 2.58 3.12
CA VAL A 72 -0.74 2.23 4.49
C VAL A 72 -0.32 0.75 4.52
N PRO A 73 0.98 0.45 4.65
CA PRO A 73 1.49 -0.92 4.63
C PRO A 73 0.91 -1.74 5.77
N TYR A 74 0.73 -3.05 5.53
CA TYR A 74 0.09 -4.03 6.41
C TYR A 74 -1.39 -3.76 6.73
N PHE A 75 -1.79 -2.50 6.83
CA PHE A 75 -3.17 -2.08 7.06
C PHE A 75 -4.04 -2.20 5.81
N GLY A 76 -3.52 -1.81 4.64
CA GLY A 76 -4.18 -1.95 3.35
C GLY A 76 -4.69 -3.36 3.04
N PRO A 77 -3.85 -4.40 3.11
CA PRO A 77 -4.26 -5.79 2.91
C PRO A 77 -5.38 -6.21 3.87
N LEU A 78 -5.24 -5.90 5.15
CA LEU A 78 -6.21 -6.27 6.18
C LEU A 78 -7.56 -5.60 5.95
N MET A 79 -7.57 -4.27 5.77
CA MET A 79 -8.79 -3.50 5.56
C MET A 79 -9.44 -3.81 4.21
N GLY A 80 -8.66 -4.02 3.16
CA GLY A 80 -9.15 -4.44 1.86
C GLY A 80 -9.84 -5.80 1.92
N CYS A 81 -9.25 -6.75 2.64
CA CYS A 81 -9.83 -8.08 2.84
C CYS A 81 -11.13 -8.02 3.66
N LEU A 82 -11.15 -7.24 4.75
CA LEU A 82 -12.37 -7.00 5.54
C LEU A 82 -13.49 -6.37 4.71
N PHE A 83 -13.16 -5.41 3.85
CA PHE A 83 -14.13 -4.80 2.95
C PHE A 83 -14.63 -5.78 1.87
N ALA A 84 -13.75 -6.63 1.34
CA ALA A 84 -14.14 -7.70 0.43
C ALA A 84 -15.09 -8.71 1.09
N PHE A 85 -14.85 -9.06 2.36
CA PHE A 85 -15.74 -9.94 3.13
C PHE A 85 -17.12 -9.31 3.35
N SER A 86 -17.18 -8.05 3.76
CA SER A 86 -18.47 -7.39 4.00
C SER A 86 -19.32 -7.34 2.73
N VAL A 87 -18.69 -7.05 1.59
CA VAL A 87 -19.35 -7.07 0.28
C VAL A 87 -19.76 -8.50 -0.11
N ALA A 88 -18.87 -9.48 0.01
CA ALA A 88 -19.17 -10.87 -0.36
C ALA A 88 -20.31 -11.47 0.49
N ILE A 89 -20.37 -11.20 1.79
CA ILE A 89 -21.44 -11.67 2.68
C ILE A 89 -22.75 -10.95 2.35
N SER A 90 -22.72 -9.62 2.24
CA SER A 90 -23.93 -8.83 2.00
C SER A 90 -24.55 -9.08 0.62
N SER A 91 -23.74 -9.40 -0.40
CA SER A 91 -24.25 -9.73 -1.73
C SER A 91 -24.77 -11.17 -1.85
N ASN A 92 -24.43 -12.05 -0.91
CA ASN A 92 -24.73 -13.49 -0.97
C ASN A 92 -25.54 -13.99 0.24
N LEU A 93 -26.37 -13.14 0.85
CA LEU A 93 -27.19 -13.48 2.03
C LEU A 93 -28.13 -14.67 1.85
N ASN A 94 -28.47 -15.02 0.59
CA ASN A 94 -29.35 -16.14 0.27
C ASN A 94 -28.61 -17.49 0.20
N LEU A 95 -27.27 -17.48 0.20
CA LEU A 95 -26.48 -18.72 0.14
C LEU A 95 -26.34 -19.34 1.53
N ASP A 96 -26.22 -20.67 1.57
CA ASP A 96 -25.88 -21.33 2.82
C ASP A 96 -24.50 -20.89 3.32
N PHE A 97 -24.43 -20.54 4.61
CA PHE A 97 -23.25 -19.92 5.18
C PHE A 97 -22.05 -20.87 5.16
N TYR A 98 -22.22 -22.10 5.62
CA TYR A 98 -21.10 -23.03 5.81
C TYR A 98 -20.67 -23.69 4.52
N THR A 99 -21.62 -24.07 3.66
CA THR A 99 -21.30 -24.84 2.45
C THR A 99 -20.91 -23.97 1.26
N GLN A 100 -21.33 -22.70 1.22
CA GLN A 100 -21.12 -21.83 0.06
C GLN A 100 -20.39 -20.53 0.42
N THR A 101 -20.82 -19.82 1.46
CA THR A 101 -20.23 -18.52 1.83
C THR A 101 -18.81 -18.68 2.37
N VAL A 102 -18.57 -19.62 3.29
CA VAL A 102 -17.24 -19.88 3.87
C VAL A 102 -16.19 -20.19 2.80
N PRO A 103 -16.44 -21.07 1.80
CA PRO A 103 -15.52 -21.26 0.68
C PRO A 103 -15.17 -19.98 -0.09
N ILE A 104 -16.15 -19.10 -0.35
CA ILE A 104 -15.91 -17.81 -1.03
C ILE A 104 -14.98 -16.94 -0.18
N LEU A 105 -15.23 -16.83 1.12
CA LEU A 105 -14.38 -16.06 2.03
C LEU A 105 -12.94 -16.61 2.05
N TRP A 106 -12.78 -17.94 2.03
CA TRP A 106 -11.47 -18.56 1.98
C TRP A 106 -10.73 -18.26 0.67
N ASN A 107 -11.43 -18.24 -0.47
CA ASN A 107 -10.86 -17.80 -1.74
C ASN A 107 -10.41 -16.34 -1.70
N ILE A 108 -11.16 -15.46 -1.03
CA ILE A 108 -10.75 -14.07 -0.81
C ILE A 108 -9.48 -14.00 0.05
N VAL A 109 -9.40 -14.76 1.15
CA VAL A 109 -8.18 -14.84 1.97
C VAL A 109 -6.99 -15.26 1.12
N PHE A 110 -7.14 -16.31 0.31
CA PHE A 110 -6.07 -16.76 -0.57
C PHE A 110 -5.66 -15.70 -1.59
N LEU A 111 -6.62 -15.03 -2.22
CA LEU A 111 -6.33 -13.97 -3.19
C LEU A 111 -5.52 -12.83 -2.56
N PHE A 112 -5.95 -12.34 -1.39
CA PHE A 112 -5.23 -11.30 -0.66
C PHE A 112 -3.88 -11.80 -0.14
N GLY A 113 -3.79 -13.07 0.25
CA GLY A 113 -2.55 -13.71 0.68
C GLY A 113 -1.52 -13.86 -0.44
N ILE A 114 -1.94 -14.09 -1.69
CA ILE A 114 -1.07 -14.12 -2.87
C ILE A 114 -0.64 -12.71 -3.29
N LEU A 115 -1.49 -11.70 -3.06
CA LEU A 115 -1.16 -10.30 -3.32
C LEU A 115 -0.17 -9.74 -2.30
N GLN A 116 -0.41 -9.93 -1.00
CA GLN A 116 0.65 -10.02 0.01
C GLN A 116 1.63 -11.12 -0.43
N ILE A 117 2.80 -11.43 0.10
CA ILE A 117 3.79 -12.27 -0.61
C ILE A 117 4.25 -11.63 -1.93
N ALA A 118 3.44 -11.52 -2.99
CA ALA A 118 3.84 -10.86 -4.24
C ALA A 118 4.31 -9.42 -3.98
N ASN A 119 3.58 -8.71 -3.13
CA ASN A 119 3.91 -7.35 -2.73
C ASN A 119 5.27 -7.29 -2.00
N GLU A 120 5.49 -8.17 -1.03
CA GLU A 120 6.70 -8.16 -0.21
C GLU A 120 7.93 -8.70 -0.95
N TRP A 121 7.74 -9.67 -1.85
CA TRP A 121 8.84 -10.36 -2.53
C TRP A 121 9.24 -9.71 -3.86
N PHE A 122 8.30 -9.06 -4.55
CA PHE A 122 8.57 -8.49 -5.89
C PHE A 122 8.37 -6.98 -5.92
N ILE A 123 7.22 -6.49 -5.45
CA ILE A 123 6.84 -5.09 -5.65
C ILE A 123 7.67 -4.17 -4.75
N ALA A 124 7.69 -4.44 -3.45
CA ALA A 124 8.46 -3.67 -2.48
C ALA A 124 9.96 -3.59 -2.83
N PRO A 125 10.68 -4.69 -3.12
CA PRO A 125 12.11 -4.59 -3.47
C PRO A 125 12.37 -3.89 -4.80
N THR A 126 11.43 -3.95 -5.75
CA THR A 126 11.55 -3.29 -7.06
C THR A 126 11.30 -1.78 -6.95
N ILE A 127 10.34 -1.37 -6.11
CA ILE A 127 9.99 0.03 -5.92
C ILE A 127 10.96 0.72 -4.95
N PHE A 128 11.33 0.05 -3.85
CA PHE A 128 12.11 0.63 -2.76
C PHE A 128 13.62 0.31 -2.80
N SER A 129 14.10 -0.23 -3.94
CA SER A 129 15.52 -0.36 -4.33
C SER A 129 16.54 -0.40 -3.17
N LYS A 130 16.76 -1.59 -2.60
CA LYS A 130 17.96 -2.03 -1.86
C LYS A 130 18.75 -0.92 -1.14
N ARG A 131 18.20 -0.36 -0.06
CA ARG A 131 18.95 0.09 1.13
C ARG A 131 17.92 0.48 2.19
N ILE A 132 17.89 -0.33 3.26
CA ILE A 132 16.97 -0.31 4.39
C ILE A 132 15.66 -1.06 4.09
N LEU A 133 15.55 -2.28 4.64
CA LEU A 133 14.42 -3.21 4.47
C LEU A 133 13.14 -2.78 5.21
N ALA A 134 13.24 -1.80 6.11
CA ALA A 134 12.13 -1.33 6.92
C ALA A 134 11.33 -0.26 6.15
N HIS A 135 10.01 -0.41 6.12
CA HIS A 135 9.14 0.56 5.47
C HIS A 135 9.24 1.93 6.21
N PRO A 136 9.27 3.09 5.53
CA PRO A 136 9.38 4.40 6.21
C PRO A 136 8.36 4.62 7.34
N LEU A 137 7.13 4.11 7.17
CA LEU A 137 6.05 4.12 8.17
C LEU A 137 6.33 3.20 9.37
N GLU A 138 7.02 2.08 9.16
CA GLU A 138 7.46 1.17 10.25
C GLU A 138 8.52 1.84 11.12
N ILE A 139 9.50 2.51 10.48
CA ILE A 139 10.51 3.32 11.18
C ILE A 139 9.80 4.40 11.99
N PHE A 140 8.84 5.12 11.40
CA PHE A 140 8.06 6.14 12.10
C PHE A 140 7.35 5.60 13.35
N ILE A 141 6.62 4.49 13.24
CA ILE A 141 5.91 3.87 14.36
C ILE A 141 6.88 3.39 15.45
N ILE A 142 7.98 2.72 15.08
CA ILE A 142 8.99 2.25 16.04
C ILE A 142 9.63 3.43 16.79
N THR A 143 9.95 4.52 16.08
CA THR A 143 10.50 5.72 16.72
C THR A 143 9.50 6.43 17.63
N LEU A 144 8.19 6.36 17.33
CA LEU A 144 7.14 6.98 18.15
C LEU A 144 6.85 6.17 19.42
N ILE A 145 6.91 4.84 19.34
CA ILE A 145 6.69 3.94 20.48
C ILE A 145 7.95 3.88 21.37
N GLY A 146 9.14 4.03 20.78
CA GLY A 146 10.41 4.05 21.50
C GLY A 146 10.82 5.41 22.08
N ALA A 147 10.11 6.49 21.73
CA ALA A 147 10.27 7.83 22.28
C ALA A 147 9.30 8.07 23.45
#